data_AF-A0A447TJZ0-F1
#
_entry.id   AF-A0A447TJZ0-F1
#
_cell.length_a   1.000
_cell.length_b   1.000
_cell.length_c   1.000
_cell.angle_alpha   90.00
_cell.angle_beta   90.00
_cell.angle_gamma   90.00
#
_symmetry.space_group_name_H-M   'P 1'
#
loop_
_entity.id
_entity.type
_entity.pdbx_description
1 polymer ?
#
loop_
_entity_poly.entity_id
_entity_poly.type
_entity_poly.pdbx_seq_one_letter_code
_entity_poly.pdbx_strand_id
1 'polypeptide(L)'
;MNEVSDALSLATSRSQPQADLPLYPAALATDGEALAYRPGPPRALPDGACLSEALLPEIRLLALRLALGRGWPEGLTPERVAEPADWLAARILLLEWQQVELALDELALLDEANRRAQALAAARGLAFQPALPVLLPTGRAPGALRGWRAHPLPRGGVAEASRRCRERLSARFAELSGQ
;
A
#
# COMPACT_ATOMS: atom_id res chain seq x y z
N MET A 1 18.65 -25.69 21.58
CA MET A 1 17.97 -25.83 20.27
C MET A 1 17.12 -24.58 20.11
N ASN A 2 17.57 -23.65 19.26
CA ASN A 2 17.07 -22.26 19.23
C ASN A 2 16.22 -22.05 17.96
N GLU A 3 15.24 -22.94 17.76
CA GLU A 3 14.46 -23.03 16.52
C GLU A 3 13.70 -21.74 16.19
N VAL A 4 13.31 -20.98 17.22
CA VAL A 4 12.62 -19.69 17.06
C VAL A 4 13.57 -18.59 16.59
N SER A 5 14.82 -18.59 17.07
CA SER A 5 15.82 -17.60 16.66
C SER A 5 16.38 -17.90 15.27
N ASP A 6 16.44 -19.18 14.89
CA ASP A 6 16.82 -19.61 13.56
C ASP A 6 15.71 -19.30 12.54
N ALA A 7 14.43 -19.46 12.92
CA ALA A 7 13.30 -19.04 12.09
C ALA A 7 13.25 -17.51 11.87
N LEU A 8 13.52 -16.71 12.90
CA LEU A 8 13.60 -15.25 12.79
C LEU A 8 14.81 -14.81 11.94
N SER A 9 15.94 -15.51 12.07
CA SER A 9 17.13 -15.28 11.24
C SER A 9 16.88 -15.69 9.79
N LEU A 10 16.13 -16.75 9.52
CA LEU A 10 15.78 -17.18 8.16
C LEU A 10 14.73 -16.26 7.51
N ALA A 11 13.78 -15.73 8.29
CA ALA A 11 12.83 -14.73 7.83
C ALA A 11 13.51 -13.38 7.48
N THR A 12 14.57 -13.01 8.21
CA THR A 12 15.38 -11.82 7.92
C THR A 12 16.43 -12.06 6.83
N SER A 13 16.93 -13.29 6.67
CA SER A 13 18.00 -13.62 5.70
C SER A 13 17.52 -13.87 4.27
N ARG A 14 16.22 -14.16 4.05
CA ARG A 14 15.65 -14.30 2.68
C ARG A 14 15.28 -12.97 2.01
N SER A 15 15.54 -11.84 2.69
CA SER A 15 15.38 -10.50 2.15
C SER A 15 16.74 -9.93 1.77
N GLN A 16 17.40 -10.48 0.74
CA GLN A 16 18.42 -9.71 0.02
C GLN A 16 17.75 -8.98 -1.13
N PRO A 17 17.54 -7.65 -1.05
CA PRO A 17 17.02 -6.90 -2.17
C PRO A 17 18.14 -6.67 -3.19
N GLN A 18 17.79 -7.00 -4.41
CA GLN A 18 18.39 -6.62 -5.66
C GLN A 18 18.74 -5.11 -5.71
N ALA A 19 20.05 -4.81 -5.80
CA ALA A 19 20.72 -3.55 -6.15
C ALA A 19 20.38 -2.26 -5.35
N ASP A 20 21.41 -1.76 -4.64
CA ASP A 20 21.48 -0.60 -3.74
C ASP A 20 21.14 0.77 -4.40
N LEU A 21 19.86 1.06 -4.60
CA LEU A 21 19.40 2.46 -4.68
C LEU A 21 18.79 2.86 -3.33
N PRO A 22 19.08 4.06 -2.80
CA PRO A 22 18.50 4.50 -1.54
C PRO A 22 16.97 4.57 -1.70
N LEU A 23 16.24 3.85 -0.83
CA LEU A 23 14.79 3.96 -0.78
C LEU A 23 14.37 5.13 0.10
N TYR A 24 13.39 5.90 -0.37
CA TYR A 24 12.88 7.08 0.31
C TYR A 24 11.57 6.75 1.02
N PRO A 25 11.43 7.12 2.31
CA PRO A 25 10.19 6.91 3.04
C PRO A 25 9.08 7.81 2.49
N ALA A 26 7.89 7.26 2.40
CA ALA A 26 6.67 7.91 1.97
C ALA A 26 5.55 7.58 2.95
N ALA A 27 5.18 8.55 3.79
CA ALA A 27 4.03 8.43 4.67
C ALA A 27 2.74 8.77 3.92
N LEU A 28 1.67 8.06 4.25
CA LEU A 28 0.32 8.22 3.71
C LEU A 28 -0.68 8.23 4.87
N ALA A 29 -1.44 9.31 5.01
CA ALA A 29 -2.64 9.32 5.82
C ALA A 29 -3.71 8.49 5.11
N THR A 30 -4.16 7.40 5.72
CA THR A 30 -5.14 6.44 5.15
C THR A 30 -6.58 6.90 5.40
N ASP A 31 -6.82 8.21 5.29
CA ASP A 31 -8.12 8.85 5.52
C ASP A 31 -9.15 8.42 4.47
N GLY A 32 -8.72 8.16 3.24
CA GLY A 32 -9.56 7.65 2.16
C GLY A 32 -10.22 6.29 2.49
N GLU A 33 -9.43 5.29 2.89
CA GLU A 33 -9.93 3.98 3.31
C GLU A 33 -10.71 4.08 4.62
N ALA A 34 -10.16 4.77 5.62
CA ALA A 34 -10.75 4.85 6.94
C ALA A 34 -12.15 5.48 6.88
N LEU A 35 -12.30 6.57 6.13
CA LEU A 35 -13.56 7.29 6.02
C LEU A 35 -14.53 6.70 5.00
N ALA A 36 -14.07 5.87 4.05
CA ALA A 36 -14.96 5.18 3.12
C ALA A 36 -15.98 4.27 3.83
N TYR A 37 -15.64 3.78 5.03
CA TYR A 37 -16.47 2.80 5.77
C TYR A 37 -16.66 3.15 7.25
N ARG A 38 -16.08 4.26 7.73
CA ARG A 38 -16.30 4.81 9.08
C ARG A 38 -16.39 6.33 8.99
N PRO A 39 -17.58 6.90 8.78
CA PRO A 39 -17.74 8.35 8.71
C PRO A 39 -17.27 9.03 10.00
N GLY A 40 -16.52 10.12 9.88
CA GLY A 40 -15.97 10.91 10.99
C GLY A 40 -14.78 11.77 10.56
N PRO A 41 -14.28 12.68 11.41
CA PRO A 41 -13.03 13.38 11.14
C PRO A 41 -11.84 12.40 11.26
N PRO A 42 -10.76 12.57 10.47
CA PRO A 42 -9.53 11.80 10.69
C PRO A 42 -9.00 12.08 12.10
N ARG A 43 -8.63 11.02 12.83
CA ARG A 43 -8.25 11.12 14.25
C ARG A 43 -6.92 11.86 14.48
N ALA A 44 -6.00 11.76 13.53
CA ALA A 44 -4.74 12.49 13.51
C ALA A 44 -4.13 12.39 12.09
N LEU A 45 -3.37 13.42 11.70
CA LEU A 45 -2.46 13.33 10.56
C LEU A 45 -1.08 12.90 11.07
N PRO A 46 -0.35 12.01 10.38
CA PRO A 46 1.01 11.66 10.78
C PRO A 46 1.96 12.86 10.63
N ASP A 47 2.94 12.94 11.54
CA ASP A 47 3.94 14.00 11.53
C ASP A 47 4.92 13.88 10.35
N GLY A 48 5.31 15.03 9.78
CA GLY A 48 6.30 15.14 8.71
C GLY A 48 5.73 15.14 7.28
N ALA A 49 6.60 14.88 6.31
CA ALA A 49 6.21 14.83 4.89
C ALA A 49 5.30 13.61 4.64
N CYS A 50 4.00 13.88 4.44
CA CYS A 50 2.96 12.88 4.29
C CYS A 50 2.06 13.21 3.08
N LEU A 51 1.51 12.20 2.44
CA LEU A 51 0.44 12.31 1.46
C LEU A 51 -0.92 12.10 2.14
N SER A 52 -1.98 12.73 1.64
CA SER A 52 -3.37 12.43 2.03
C SER A 52 -3.99 11.53 0.97
N GLU A 53 -4.45 10.35 1.37
CA GLU A 53 -5.13 9.41 0.47
C GLU A 53 -6.43 10.00 -0.10
N ALA A 54 -7.12 10.88 0.66
CA ALA A 54 -8.29 11.61 0.18
C ALA A 54 -7.99 12.52 -1.03
N LEU A 55 -6.74 12.96 -1.21
CA LEU A 55 -6.29 13.73 -2.37
C LEU A 55 -5.74 12.86 -3.52
N LEU A 56 -5.77 11.54 -3.37
CA LEU A 56 -5.26 10.54 -4.32
C LEU A 56 -6.38 9.55 -4.69
N PRO A 57 -7.43 10.00 -5.41
CA PRO A 57 -8.60 9.18 -5.73
C PRO A 57 -8.25 7.90 -6.52
N GLU A 58 -7.13 7.89 -7.25
CA GLU A 58 -6.60 6.75 -7.98
C GLU A 58 -6.42 5.52 -7.08
N ILE A 59 -6.08 5.72 -5.80
CA ILE A 59 -5.94 4.61 -4.84
C ILE A 59 -7.29 3.92 -4.61
N ARG A 60 -8.36 4.68 -4.36
CA ARG A 60 -9.70 4.12 -4.19
C ARG A 60 -10.19 3.45 -5.47
N LEU A 61 -9.97 4.07 -6.63
CA LEU A 61 -10.38 3.51 -7.92
C LEU A 61 -9.69 2.18 -8.19
N LEU A 62 -8.39 2.08 -7.92
CA LEU A 62 -7.64 0.84 -8.12
C LEU A 62 -8.03 -0.24 -7.11
N ALA A 63 -8.24 0.11 -5.84
CA ALA A 63 -8.72 -0.82 -4.82
C ALA A 63 -10.08 -1.43 -5.21
N LEU A 64 -11.02 -0.60 -5.69
CA LEU A 64 -12.30 -1.09 -6.21
C LEU A 64 -12.12 -1.97 -7.45
N ARG A 65 -11.20 -1.63 -8.35
CA ARG A 65 -10.92 -2.45 -9.53
C ARG A 65 -10.33 -3.82 -9.16
N LEU A 66 -9.41 -3.86 -8.20
CA LEU A 66 -8.86 -5.10 -7.65
C LEU A 66 -9.97 -5.96 -7.02
N ALA A 67 -10.88 -5.32 -6.28
CA ALA A 67 -12.04 -5.98 -5.70
C ALA A 67 -12.95 -6.60 -6.75
N LEU A 68 -13.35 -5.81 -7.76
CA LEU A 68 -14.17 -6.28 -8.88
C LEU A 68 -13.50 -7.42 -9.66
N GLY A 69 -12.16 -7.40 -9.77
CA GLY A 69 -11.39 -8.45 -10.41
C GLY A 69 -11.47 -9.82 -9.72
N ARG A 70 -11.83 -9.87 -8.43
CA ARG A 70 -12.08 -11.12 -7.70
C ARG A 70 -13.45 -11.74 -8.02
N GLY A 71 -14.31 -11.02 -8.73
CA GLY A 71 -15.72 -11.38 -8.92
C GLY A 71 -16.60 -10.89 -7.77
N TRP A 72 -17.91 -10.85 -8.01
CA TRP A 72 -18.89 -10.54 -6.99
C TRP A 72 -19.33 -11.80 -6.26
N PRO A 73 -19.51 -11.75 -4.92
CA PRO A 73 -20.16 -12.84 -4.22
C PRO A 73 -21.59 -13.03 -4.75
N GLU A 74 -22.05 -14.27 -4.82
CA GLU A 74 -23.45 -14.56 -5.14
C GLU A 74 -24.36 -14.00 -4.03
N GLY A 75 -25.42 -13.28 -4.41
CA GLY A 75 -26.41 -12.73 -3.50
C GLY A 75 -26.29 -11.22 -3.28
N LEU A 76 -26.38 -10.78 -2.02
CA LEU A 76 -26.42 -9.35 -1.67
C LEU A 76 -25.07 -8.68 -1.89
N THR A 77 -25.10 -7.45 -2.39
CA THR A 77 -23.93 -6.58 -2.46
C THR A 77 -23.31 -6.41 -1.07
N PRO A 78 -22.02 -6.76 -0.87
CA PRO A 78 -21.37 -6.62 0.42
C PRO A 78 -21.28 -5.16 0.87
N GLU A 79 -21.34 -4.93 2.18
CA GLU A 79 -21.13 -3.60 2.78
C GLU A 79 -19.75 -3.02 2.44
N ARG A 80 -18.76 -3.89 2.24
CA ARG A 80 -17.41 -3.55 1.80
C ARG A 80 -17.08 -4.27 0.50
N VAL A 81 -17.11 -3.54 -0.61
CA VAL A 81 -16.67 -4.06 -1.91
C VAL A 81 -15.15 -4.29 -1.88
N ALA A 82 -14.36 -3.27 -1.51
CA ALA A 82 -12.92 -3.40 -1.37
C ALA A 82 -12.53 -3.77 0.07
N GLU A 83 -11.75 -4.83 0.20
CA GLU A 83 -11.19 -5.32 1.45
C GLU A 83 -9.84 -4.63 1.76
N PRO A 84 -9.34 -4.68 3.01
CA PRO A 84 -8.05 -4.07 3.37
C PRO A 84 -6.88 -4.47 2.46
N ALA A 85 -6.86 -5.71 1.97
CA ALA A 85 -5.82 -6.18 1.05
C ALA A 85 -5.88 -5.51 -0.33
N ASP A 86 -7.06 -5.08 -0.80
CA ASP A 86 -7.19 -4.31 -2.05
C ASP A 86 -6.64 -2.91 -1.90
N TRP A 87 -6.92 -2.27 -0.77
CA TRP A 87 -6.39 -0.96 -0.44
C TRP A 87 -4.87 -1.01 -0.33
N LEU A 88 -4.32 -2.00 0.38
CA LEU A 88 -2.88 -2.16 0.49
C LEU A 88 -2.23 -2.48 -0.86
N ALA A 89 -2.81 -3.37 -1.67
CA ALA A 89 -2.32 -3.68 -3.01
C ALA A 89 -2.33 -2.44 -3.93
N ALA A 90 -3.41 -1.65 -3.88
CA ALA A 90 -3.50 -0.40 -4.65
C ALA A 90 -2.41 0.61 -4.24
N ARG A 91 -2.16 0.76 -2.94
CA ARG A 91 -1.10 1.63 -2.42
C ARG A 91 0.28 1.16 -2.88
N ILE A 92 0.57 -0.14 -2.77
CA ILE A 92 1.84 -0.73 -3.22
C ILE A 92 2.06 -0.44 -4.71
N LEU A 93 1.05 -0.68 -5.55
CA LEU A 93 1.18 -0.51 -7.00
C LEU A 93 1.31 0.96 -7.44
N LEU A 94 0.54 1.87 -6.84
CA LEU A 94 0.49 3.28 -7.25
C LEU A 94 1.62 4.11 -6.63
N LEU A 95 1.99 3.83 -5.39
CA LEU A 95 3.11 4.51 -4.72
C LEU A 95 4.44 3.82 -4.99
N GLU A 96 4.42 2.67 -5.69
CA GLU A 96 5.59 1.87 -6.04
C GLU A 96 6.40 1.51 -4.78
N TRP A 97 5.69 1.12 -3.72
CA TRP A 97 6.33 0.73 -2.47
C TRP A 97 7.01 -0.61 -2.63
N GLN A 98 8.29 -0.64 -2.28
CA GLN A 98 9.12 -1.84 -2.22
C GLN A 98 9.18 -2.40 -0.79
N GLN A 99 8.92 -1.56 0.20
CA GLN A 99 8.81 -1.97 1.60
C GLN A 99 7.64 -1.25 2.28
N VAL A 100 7.03 -1.86 3.29
CA VAL A 100 5.88 -1.29 4.01
C VAL A 100 6.01 -1.53 5.52
N GLU A 101 5.76 -0.51 6.34
CA GLU A 101 5.67 -0.64 7.80
C GLU A 101 4.40 -1.37 8.22
N LEU A 102 4.55 -2.43 9.01
CA LEU A 102 3.45 -3.31 9.41
C LEU A 102 3.65 -3.82 10.84
N ALA A 103 2.55 -4.06 11.55
CA ALA A 103 2.56 -4.88 12.75
C ALA A 103 2.70 -6.39 12.40
N LEU A 104 3.07 -7.22 13.37
CA LEU A 104 3.29 -8.66 13.15
C LEU A 104 2.03 -9.39 12.70
N ASP A 105 0.86 -8.99 13.21
CA ASP A 105 -0.46 -9.51 12.86
C ASP A 105 -0.96 -9.04 11.48
N GLU A 106 -0.29 -8.06 10.86
CA GLU A 106 -0.59 -7.55 9.51
C GLU A 106 0.21 -8.29 8.40
N LEU A 107 1.04 -9.29 8.72
CA LEU A 107 1.84 -10.00 7.71
C LEU A 107 0.98 -10.76 6.68
N ALA A 108 -0.07 -11.46 7.14
CA ALA A 108 -0.98 -12.16 6.23
C ALA A 108 -1.74 -11.18 5.30
N LEU A 109 -1.98 -9.96 5.77
CA LEU A 109 -2.57 -8.89 4.96
C LEU A 109 -1.61 -8.43 3.85
N LEU A 110 -0.31 -8.31 4.14
CA LEU A 110 0.71 -8.00 3.13
C LEU A 110 0.81 -9.10 2.07
N ASP A 111 0.81 -10.37 2.48
CA ASP A 111 0.89 -11.50 1.54
C ASP A 111 -0.30 -11.51 0.58
N GLU A 112 -1.51 -11.29 1.11
CA GLU A 112 -2.72 -11.16 0.30
C GLU A 112 -2.64 -9.97 -0.67
N ALA A 113 -2.19 -8.81 -0.18
CA ALA A 113 -2.05 -7.61 -0.99
C ALA A 113 -1.03 -7.80 -2.13
N ASN A 114 0.13 -8.39 -1.84
CA ASN A 114 1.15 -8.71 -2.84
C ASN A 114 0.62 -9.70 -3.88
N ARG A 115 -0.17 -10.71 -3.49
CA ARG A 115 -0.78 -11.65 -4.43
C ARG A 115 -1.75 -10.96 -5.38
N ARG A 116 -2.61 -10.07 -4.86
CA ARG A 116 -3.57 -9.29 -5.66
C ARG A 116 -2.86 -8.32 -6.60
N ALA A 117 -1.81 -7.66 -6.10
CA ALA A 117 -0.99 -6.76 -6.90
C ALA A 117 -0.27 -7.50 -8.04
N GLN A 118 0.33 -8.67 -7.76
CA GLN A 118 0.98 -9.53 -8.75
C GLN A 118 -0.01 -10.00 -9.82
N ALA A 119 -1.22 -10.41 -9.43
CA ALA A 119 -2.24 -10.86 -10.37
C ALA A 119 -2.64 -9.74 -11.34
N LEU A 120 -2.86 -8.52 -10.83
CA LEU A 120 -3.18 -7.37 -11.68
C LEU A 120 -2.02 -7.01 -12.60
N ALA A 121 -0.78 -6.95 -12.09
CA ALA A 121 0.39 -6.64 -12.89
C ALA A 121 0.61 -7.67 -14.01
N ALA A 122 0.48 -8.96 -13.69
CA ALA A 122 0.57 -10.04 -14.66
C ALA A 122 -0.50 -9.94 -15.76
N ALA A 123 -1.75 -9.62 -15.39
CA ALA A 123 -2.83 -9.40 -16.35
C ALA A 123 -2.58 -8.22 -17.31
N ARG A 124 -1.62 -7.34 -17.00
CA ARG A 124 -1.22 -6.18 -17.83
C ARG A 124 0.18 -6.31 -18.42
N GLY A 125 0.83 -7.47 -18.27
CA GLY A 125 2.21 -7.67 -18.74
C GLY A 125 3.23 -6.76 -18.05
N LEU A 126 2.91 -6.28 -16.85
CA LEU A 126 3.79 -5.40 -16.08
C LEU A 126 4.66 -6.24 -15.13
N ALA A 127 5.93 -5.86 -15.03
CA ALA A 127 6.81 -6.40 -14.00
C ALA A 127 6.34 -5.93 -12.61
N PHE A 128 6.32 -6.84 -11.65
CA PHE A 128 5.99 -6.56 -10.26
C PHE A 128 6.97 -7.29 -9.35
N GLN A 129 7.39 -6.61 -8.28
CA GLN A 129 8.15 -7.19 -7.19
C GLN A 129 7.33 -7.02 -5.91
N PRO A 130 7.06 -8.09 -5.15
CA PRO A 130 6.35 -8.00 -3.88
C PRO A 130 7.00 -7.02 -2.92
N ALA A 131 6.19 -6.21 -2.25
CA ALA A 131 6.67 -5.34 -1.20
C ALA A 131 7.09 -6.17 0.03
N LEU A 132 8.21 -5.83 0.64
CA LEU A 132 8.74 -6.50 1.83
C LEU A 132 8.24 -5.83 3.13
N PRO A 133 8.05 -6.60 4.21
CA PRO A 133 7.65 -6.03 5.49
C PRO A 133 8.80 -5.31 6.18
N VAL A 134 8.50 -4.17 6.81
CA VAL A 134 9.31 -3.55 7.87
C VAL A 134 8.50 -3.65 9.16
N LEU A 135 8.89 -4.58 10.03
CA LEU A 135 8.11 -4.90 11.22
C LEU A 135 8.24 -3.81 12.29
N LEU A 136 7.11 -3.34 12.80
CA LEU A 136 7.01 -2.43 13.94
C LEU A 136 6.62 -3.22 15.20
N PRO A 137 7.55 -3.45 16.15
CA PRO A 137 7.27 -4.26 17.35
C PRO A 137 6.14 -3.70 18.23
N THR A 138 5.96 -2.39 18.25
CA THR A 138 4.93 -1.69 19.03
C THR A 138 3.60 -1.54 18.28
N GLY A 139 3.50 -2.09 17.06
CA GLY A 139 2.39 -1.84 16.15
C GLY A 139 2.45 -0.47 15.47
N ARG A 140 1.55 -0.27 14.51
CA ARG A 140 1.46 0.94 13.69
C ARG A 140 0.49 1.96 14.29
N ALA A 141 0.81 3.25 14.15
CA ALA A 141 -0.12 4.32 14.49
C ALA A 141 -1.39 4.25 13.61
N PRO A 142 -2.60 4.32 14.19
CA PRO A 142 -3.82 4.24 13.41
C PRO A 142 -3.94 5.44 12.45
N GLY A 143 -4.42 5.17 11.23
CA GLY A 143 -4.70 6.21 10.23
C GLY A 143 -3.49 6.68 9.41
N ALA A 144 -2.30 6.10 9.62
CA ALA A 144 -1.11 6.41 8.85
C ALA A 144 -0.35 5.14 8.46
N LEU A 145 0.08 5.06 7.20
CA LEU A 145 0.92 3.98 6.69
C LEU A 145 2.20 4.57 6.11
N ARG A 146 3.31 3.87 6.24
CA ARG A 146 4.58 4.28 5.63
C ARG A 146 5.08 3.15 4.76
N GLY A 147 5.56 3.50 3.58
CA GLY A 147 6.32 2.60 2.74
C GLY A 147 7.54 3.28 2.16
N TRP A 148 8.37 2.51 1.48
CA TRP A 148 9.61 2.98 0.87
C TRP A 148 9.58 2.74 -0.62
N ARG A 149 10.06 3.72 -1.39
CA ARG A 149 10.06 3.69 -2.85
C ARG A 149 11.37 4.27 -3.40
N ALA A 150 11.67 3.98 -4.66
CA ALA A 150 12.91 4.40 -5.31
C ALA A 150 13.06 5.92 -5.50
N HIS A 151 11.96 6.67 -5.41
CA HIS A 151 11.94 8.11 -5.67
C HIS A 151 11.35 8.89 -4.50
N PRO A 152 11.96 10.01 -4.09
CA PRO A 152 11.43 10.80 -2.97
C PRO A 152 10.05 11.38 -3.29
N LEU A 153 9.26 11.61 -2.25
CA LEU A 153 8.04 12.38 -2.37
C LEU A 153 8.34 13.83 -2.75
N PRO A 154 7.42 14.52 -3.46
CA PRO A 154 7.52 15.95 -3.67
C PRO A 154 7.63 16.68 -2.33
N ARG A 155 8.52 17.68 -2.25
CA ARG A 155 8.62 18.56 -1.09
C ARG A 155 7.40 19.48 -1.01
N GLY A 156 7.04 19.90 0.20
CA GLY A 156 5.93 20.82 0.46
C GLY A 156 5.03 20.35 1.59
N GLY A 157 3.95 21.08 1.86
CA GLY A 157 2.90 20.63 2.78
C GLY A 157 2.09 19.46 2.21
N VAL A 158 1.37 18.73 3.07
CA VAL A 158 0.63 17.50 2.71
C VAL A 158 -0.23 17.66 1.45
N ALA A 159 -0.99 18.76 1.35
CA ALA A 159 -1.87 19.00 0.22
C ALA A 159 -1.11 19.24 -1.09
N GLU A 160 0.01 19.98 -1.04
CA GLU A 160 0.83 20.24 -2.21
C GLU A 160 1.59 18.99 -2.65
N ALA A 161 2.19 18.27 -1.71
CA ALA A 161 2.88 17.01 -1.97
C ALA A 161 1.92 15.98 -2.60
N SER A 162 0.68 15.89 -2.10
CA SER A 162 -0.36 15.01 -2.64
C SER A 162 -0.74 15.38 -4.07
N ARG A 163 -1.00 16.67 -4.35
CA ARG A 163 -1.33 17.12 -5.71
C ARG A 163 -0.23 16.82 -6.73
N ARG A 164 1.03 17.13 -6.38
CA ARG A 164 2.18 16.85 -7.24
C ARG A 164 2.41 15.34 -7.41
N CYS A 165 2.19 14.56 -6.36
CA CYS A 165 2.29 13.10 -6.44
C CYS A 165 1.19 12.53 -7.35
N ARG A 166 -0.02 13.10 -7.29
CA ARG A 166 -1.18 12.66 -8.07
C ARG A 166 -0.91 12.63 -9.57
N GLU A 167 -0.22 13.62 -10.13
CA GLU A 167 0.12 13.64 -11.56
C GLU A 167 0.85 12.37 -12.02
N ARG A 168 1.80 11.87 -11.21
CA ARG A 168 2.50 10.61 -11.46
C ARG A 168 1.60 9.39 -11.24
N LEU A 169 0.77 9.43 -10.18
CA LEU A 169 -0.16 8.36 -9.85
C LEU A 169 -1.24 8.18 -10.91
N SER A 170 -1.73 9.25 -11.54
CA SER A 170 -2.70 9.17 -12.62
C SER A 170 -2.11 8.48 -13.85
N ALA A 171 -0.86 8.76 -14.20
CA ALA A 171 -0.16 8.05 -15.29
C ALA A 171 0.01 6.56 -14.96
N ARG A 172 0.50 6.25 -13.75
CA ARG A 172 0.66 4.86 -13.31
C ARG A 172 -0.68 4.12 -13.22
N PHE A 173 -1.74 4.80 -12.80
CA PHE A 173 -3.10 4.26 -12.76
C PHE A 173 -3.60 3.92 -14.17
N ALA A 174 -3.33 4.74 -15.18
CA ALA A 174 -3.70 4.47 -16.56
C ALA A 174 -3.04 3.19 -17.08
N GLU A 175 -1.72 3.03 -16.85
CA GLU A 175 -0.97 1.80 -17.16
C GLU A 175 -1.59 0.57 -16.47
N LEU A 176 -1.89 0.68 -15.17
CA LEU A 176 -2.53 -0.37 -14.36
C LEU A 176 -4.00 -0.59 -14.70
N SER A 177 -4.62 0.30 -15.47
CA SER A 177 -6.04 0.25 -15.89
C SER A 177 -6.22 -0.11 -17.37
N GLY A 178 -5.13 -0.13 -18.14
CA GLY A 178 -5.16 -0.47 -19.58
C GLY A 178 -5.82 0.63 -20.40
N GLN A 179 -5.71 1.86 -19.92
CA GLN A 179 -6.14 3.10 -20.60
C GLN A 179 -4.91 3.77 -21.19
#